data_AF-A0AAQ4F5U1-F1
#
_entry.id   AF-A0AAQ4F5U1-F1
#
_cell.length_a   1.000
_cell.length_b   1.000
_cell.length_c   1.000
_cell.angle_alpha   90.00
_cell.angle_beta   90.00
_cell.angle_gamma   90.00
#
_symmetry.space_group_name_H-M   'P 1'
#
loop_
_entity.id
_entity.type
_entity.pdbx_description
1 polymer ?
#
loop_
_entity_poly.entity_id
_entity_poly.type
_entity_poly.pdbx_seq_one_letter_code
_entity_poly.pdbx_strand_id
1 'polypeptide(L)'
;MPPALRSPHPSSYRPTPYSSMAPRSRRTRQRKTATCCDPASPAQAPTCAFCDKPHNDSEIGSELLSTSGGLHVHYMCMLFSSGLHQRGQVERAPLRGFAETDVRAELRRGGRLSCSFCKRKGATVGCCLKACKKVFHLPCGASNGCLLQFFGDF
;
A
#
# COMPACT_ATOMS: atom_id res chain seq x y z
N MET A 1 11.21 14.06 -66.72
CA MET A 1 11.35 12.59 -66.69
C MET A 1 10.09 12.00 -66.05
N PRO A 2 9.56 10.91 -66.64
CA PRO A 2 8.18 10.40 -66.50
C PRO A 2 7.89 9.66 -65.18
N PRO A 3 6.62 9.29 -64.91
CA PRO A 3 6.17 8.73 -63.64
C PRO A 3 6.06 7.19 -63.61
N ALA A 4 5.92 6.71 -62.37
CA ALA A 4 5.24 5.49 -61.92
C ALA A 4 5.85 4.11 -62.24
N LEU A 5 5.72 3.21 -61.27
CA LEU A 5 5.05 1.89 -61.33
C LEU A 5 5.73 0.96 -60.30
N ARG A 6 5.10 0.74 -59.15
CA ARG A 6 4.12 -0.31 -58.80
C ARG A 6 4.78 -1.52 -58.14
N SER A 7 4.29 -1.79 -56.93
CA SER A 7 4.44 -3.05 -56.19
C SER A 7 3.98 -4.27 -56.99
N PRO A 8 4.37 -5.45 -56.52
CA PRO A 8 3.40 -6.54 -56.40
C PRO A 8 3.45 -7.23 -55.01
N HIS A 9 2.30 -7.24 -54.33
CA HIS A 9 1.79 -8.42 -53.60
C HIS A 9 1.27 -9.41 -54.69
N PRO A 10 0.96 -10.71 -54.47
CA PRO A 10 0.50 -11.29 -53.20
C PRO A 10 0.81 -12.79 -52.93
N SER A 11 0.28 -13.26 -51.80
CA SER A 11 -0.35 -14.58 -51.61
C SER A 11 0.50 -15.73 -51.07
N SER A 12 0.16 -16.17 -49.86
CA SER A 12 -0.33 -17.55 -49.66
C SER A 12 -0.92 -17.71 -48.26
N TYR A 13 -2.23 -17.53 -48.19
CA TYR A 13 -3.07 -18.17 -47.18
C TYR A 13 -3.13 -19.67 -47.49
N ARG A 14 -3.04 -20.54 -46.47
CA ARG A 14 -4.00 -21.62 -46.08
C ARG A 14 -3.33 -22.64 -45.11
N PRO A 15 -4.08 -23.58 -44.47
CA PRO A 15 -4.66 -23.46 -43.13
C PRO A 15 -4.09 -24.50 -42.13
N THR A 16 -4.54 -24.38 -40.87
CA THR A 16 -4.25 -25.25 -39.72
C THR A 16 -4.75 -26.70 -39.85
N PRO A 17 -4.09 -27.66 -39.18
CA PRO A 17 -4.78 -28.80 -38.59
C PRO A 17 -4.87 -28.68 -37.05
N TYR A 18 -6.09 -28.94 -36.61
CA TYR A 18 -6.58 -29.13 -35.25
C TYR A 18 -5.85 -30.25 -34.50
N SER A 19 -5.27 -29.93 -33.33
CA SER A 19 -5.05 -30.80 -32.16
C SER A 19 -4.13 -30.06 -31.18
N SER A 20 -4.31 -30.05 -29.86
CA SER A 20 -5.01 -30.97 -28.98
C SER A 20 -5.39 -30.18 -27.71
N MET A 21 -6.57 -30.47 -27.16
CA MET A 21 -7.00 -29.88 -25.90
C MET A 21 -6.04 -30.28 -24.78
N ALA A 22 -5.27 -29.32 -24.26
CA ALA A 22 -4.55 -29.50 -23.01
C ALA A 22 -5.57 -29.73 -21.87
N PRO A 23 -5.36 -30.73 -21.00
CA PRO A 23 -6.32 -31.05 -19.96
C PRO A 23 -6.43 -29.88 -18.97
N ARG A 24 -7.67 -29.49 -18.65
CA ARG A 24 -7.96 -28.58 -17.54
C ARG A 24 -7.42 -29.21 -16.26
N SER A 25 -6.39 -28.59 -15.69
CA SER A 25 -5.95 -28.87 -14.32
C SER A 25 -7.18 -28.82 -13.41
N ARG A 26 -7.58 -29.99 -12.89
CA ARG A 26 -8.57 -30.07 -11.83
C ARG A 26 -7.95 -29.39 -10.63
N ARG A 27 -8.46 -28.22 -10.24
CA ARG A 27 -8.26 -27.70 -8.88
C ARG A 27 -8.85 -28.76 -7.95
N THR A 28 -7.99 -29.63 -7.42
CA THR A 28 -8.31 -30.41 -6.24
C THR A 28 -8.69 -29.39 -5.17
N ARG A 29 -9.94 -29.47 -4.72
CA ARG A 29 -10.33 -28.89 -3.43
C ARG A 29 -9.47 -29.63 -2.41
N GLN A 30 -8.29 -29.10 -2.12
CA GLN A 30 -7.59 -29.43 -0.89
C GLN A 30 -8.58 -29.08 0.22
N ARG A 31 -9.14 -30.13 0.83
CA ARG A 31 -9.78 -30.04 2.13
C ARG A 31 -8.80 -29.27 2.99
N LYS A 32 -9.20 -28.07 3.41
CA LYS A 32 -8.55 -27.35 4.49
C LYS A 32 -8.66 -28.29 5.68
N THR A 33 -7.63 -29.07 5.92
CA THR A 33 -7.44 -29.74 7.19
C THR A 33 -7.56 -28.65 8.22
N ALA A 34 -8.56 -28.76 9.09
CA ALA A 34 -8.65 -27.94 10.28
C ALA A 34 -7.33 -28.18 11.03
N THR A 35 -6.39 -27.24 10.90
CA THR A 35 -5.20 -27.25 11.73
C THR A 35 -5.68 -26.96 13.13
N CYS A 36 -5.53 -27.99 13.95
CA CYS A 36 -5.73 -27.98 15.38
C CYS A 36 -5.08 -26.72 15.97
N CYS A 37 -5.78 -26.07 16.89
CA CYS A 37 -5.28 -24.90 17.60
C CYS A 37 -4.04 -25.29 18.41
N ASP A 38 -2.84 -24.93 17.93
CA ASP A 38 -1.64 -24.95 18.75
C ASP A 38 -1.67 -23.74 19.71
N PRO A 39 -1.61 -23.96 21.04
CA PRO A 39 -1.44 -22.87 21.99
C PRO A 39 0.05 -22.50 22.09
N ALA A 40 0.33 -21.19 22.16
CA ALA A 40 1.64 -20.56 22.37
C ALA A 40 2.54 -20.36 21.14
N SER A 41 2.04 -19.64 20.12
CA SER A 41 2.92 -18.82 19.29
C SER A 41 3.25 -17.53 20.08
N PRO A 42 4.53 -17.08 20.15
CA PRO A 42 4.84 -15.79 20.77
C PRO A 42 3.98 -14.71 20.10
N ALA A 43 3.29 -13.90 20.92
CA ALA A 43 2.42 -12.85 20.41
C ALA A 43 3.22 -11.99 19.41
N GLN A 44 2.82 -12.03 18.13
CA GLN A 44 3.50 -11.27 17.08
C GLN A 44 3.54 -9.80 17.49
N ALA A 45 4.70 -9.15 17.38
CA ALA A 45 4.83 -7.75 17.75
C ALA A 45 3.82 -6.90 16.96
N PRO A 46 3.20 -5.89 17.59
CA PRO A 46 2.23 -5.05 16.90
C PRO A 46 2.86 -4.35 15.70
N THR A 47 2.13 -4.34 14.58
CA THR A 47 2.56 -3.67 13.35
C THR A 47 1.78 -2.39 13.14
N CYS A 48 2.41 -1.41 12.51
CA CYS A 48 1.77 -0.14 12.18
C CYS A 48 0.69 -0.32 11.10
N ALA A 49 -0.54 0.13 11.39
CA ALA A 49 -1.67 0.04 10.46
C ALA A 49 -1.51 0.84 9.16
N PHE A 50 -0.55 1.77 9.08
CA PHE A 50 -0.27 2.54 7.86
C PHE A 50 0.77 1.90 6.95
N CYS A 51 1.76 1.20 7.47
CA CYS A 51 2.90 0.72 6.68
C CYS A 51 3.19 -0.78 6.80
N ASP A 52 2.41 -1.50 7.62
CA ASP A 52 2.53 -2.93 7.91
C ASP A 52 3.90 -3.36 8.48
N LYS A 53 4.67 -2.41 9.02
CA LYS A 53 5.99 -2.68 9.61
C LYS A 53 5.93 -2.65 11.14
N PRO A 54 6.71 -3.49 11.84
CA PRO A 54 6.87 -3.41 13.29
C PRO A 54 7.69 -2.17 13.69
N HIS A 55 7.75 -1.88 15.00
CA HIS A 55 8.45 -0.73 15.56
C HIS A 55 9.92 -0.59 15.09
N ASN A 56 10.66 -1.69 15.07
CA ASN A 56 12.11 -1.68 14.80
C ASN A 56 12.48 -1.60 13.31
N ASP A 57 11.52 -1.71 12.39
CA ASP A 57 11.78 -1.76 10.93
C ASP A 57 11.37 -0.49 10.19
N SER A 58 10.98 0.56 10.92
CA SER A 58 10.75 1.87 10.32
C SER A 58 12.11 2.51 10.07
N GLU A 59 12.55 2.58 8.81
CA GLU A 59 13.77 3.30 8.38
C GLU A 59 13.79 4.77 8.88
N ILE A 60 12.64 5.28 9.29
CA ILE A 60 12.39 6.65 9.75
C ILE A 60 12.45 6.76 11.29
N GLY A 61 12.64 5.65 12.01
CA GLY A 61 12.91 5.65 13.45
C GLY A 61 11.77 6.18 14.33
N SER A 62 10.51 6.03 13.91
CA SER A 62 9.36 6.64 14.57
C SER A 62 8.75 5.78 15.70
N GLU A 63 8.40 6.40 16.83
CA GLU A 63 7.64 5.80 17.95
C GLU A 63 6.36 5.10 17.46
N LEU A 64 6.11 3.88 17.96
CA LEU A 64 4.86 3.14 17.72
C LEU A 64 3.84 3.47 18.81
N LEU A 65 2.83 4.26 18.47
CA LEU A 65 1.74 4.64 19.36
C LEU A 65 0.65 3.57 19.35
N SER A 66 0.06 3.33 20.53
CA SER A 66 -0.97 2.30 20.71
C SER A 66 -2.19 2.87 21.43
N THR A 67 -3.39 2.49 21.00
CA THR A 67 -4.63 2.84 21.70
C THR A 67 -5.24 1.63 22.41
N SER A 68 -6.09 1.87 23.41
CA SER A 68 -6.86 0.80 24.07
C SER A 68 -7.79 0.05 23.11
N GLY A 69 -8.13 0.65 21.97
CA GLY A 69 -8.92 0.04 20.89
C GLY A 69 -8.13 -0.87 19.96
N GLY A 70 -6.89 -1.23 20.31
CA GLY A 70 -6.02 -2.15 19.54
C GLY A 70 -5.46 -1.53 18.25
N LEU A 71 -5.43 -0.20 18.15
CA LEU A 71 -4.84 0.49 17.02
C LEU A 71 -3.36 0.77 17.30
N HIS A 72 -2.48 0.31 16.43
CA HIS A 72 -1.04 0.55 16.50
C HIS A 72 -0.58 1.34 15.26
N VAL A 73 0.03 2.50 15.47
CA VAL A 73 0.47 3.38 14.38
C VAL A 73 1.78 4.05 14.70
N HIS A 74 2.69 4.09 13.74
CA HIS A 74 3.89 4.91 13.82
C HIS A 74 3.49 6.39 13.82
N TYR A 75 4.03 7.17 14.76
CA TYR A 75 3.71 8.59 14.88
C TYR A 75 3.95 9.35 13.57
N MET A 76 5.10 9.14 12.92
CA MET A 76 5.41 9.77 11.64
C MET A 76 4.48 9.32 10.51
N CYS A 77 4.08 8.05 10.46
CA CYS A 77 3.16 7.57 9.41
C CYS A 77 1.78 8.26 9.51
N MET A 78 1.33 8.49 10.74
CA MET A 78 0.11 9.24 11.03
C MET A 78 0.30 10.73 10.69
N LEU A 79 1.39 11.34 11.14
CA LEU A 79 1.69 12.76 10.96
C LEU A 79 1.71 13.19 9.48
N PHE A 80 2.33 12.38 8.62
CA PHE A 80 2.43 12.66 7.18
C PHE A 80 1.19 12.24 6.36
N SER A 81 0.18 11.66 7.01
CA SER A 81 -1.03 11.22 6.33
C SER A 81 -1.89 12.41 5.89
N SER A 82 -2.24 12.49 4.60
CA SER A 82 -2.83 13.71 4.03
C SER A 82 -4.23 14.10 4.54
N GLY A 83 -4.95 13.20 5.21
CA GLY A 83 -6.29 13.44 5.73
C GLY A 83 -6.37 13.63 7.24
N LEU A 84 -5.25 13.81 7.93
CA LEU A 84 -5.21 13.94 9.39
C LEU A 84 -4.81 15.34 9.85
N HIS A 85 -5.44 15.78 10.93
CA HIS A 85 -5.18 17.07 11.57
C HIS A 85 -5.09 16.85 13.08
N GLN A 86 -4.08 17.42 13.72
CA GLN A 86 -3.98 17.45 15.18
C GLN A 86 -5.01 18.47 15.68
N ARG A 87 -5.98 18.01 16.48
CA ARG A 87 -7.07 18.84 17.02
C ARG A 87 -7.25 18.67 18.52
N GLY A 88 -6.56 17.71 19.14
CA GLY A 88 -6.60 17.42 20.57
C GLY A 88 -5.28 17.73 21.27
N GLN A 89 -5.26 17.54 22.60
CA GLN A 89 -4.05 17.72 23.40
C GLN A 89 -2.96 16.71 23.01
N VAL A 90 -1.76 17.21 22.70
CA VAL A 90 -0.64 16.39 22.22
C VAL A 90 -0.01 15.54 23.33
N GLU A 91 0.06 16.05 24.56
CA GLU A 91 0.80 15.38 25.64
C GLU A 91 0.03 14.23 26.30
N ARG A 92 -1.31 14.35 26.39
CA ARG A 92 -2.15 13.40 27.13
C ARG A 92 -2.86 12.38 26.23
N ALA A 93 -2.95 12.64 24.93
CA ALA A 93 -3.67 11.78 24.01
C ALA A 93 -2.78 10.61 23.53
N PRO A 94 -3.31 9.36 23.46
CA PRO A 94 -2.56 8.19 22.98
C PRO A 94 -1.97 8.37 21.57
N LEU A 95 -2.62 9.20 20.76
CA LEU A 95 -2.23 9.51 19.39
C LEU A 95 -1.73 10.96 19.24
N ARG A 96 -1.08 11.53 20.26
CA ARG A 96 -0.39 12.84 20.17
C ARG A 96 -1.24 13.95 19.51
N GLY A 97 -2.51 14.07 19.93
CA GLY A 97 -3.44 15.11 19.47
C GLY A 97 -4.28 14.73 18.24
N PHE A 98 -4.11 13.55 17.66
CA PHE A 98 -5.01 13.02 16.63
C PHE A 98 -6.19 12.26 17.25
N ALA A 99 -7.40 12.48 16.72
CA ALA A 99 -8.57 11.71 17.14
C ALA A 99 -8.54 10.31 16.51
N GLU A 100 -8.73 9.26 17.31
CA GLU A 100 -8.71 7.87 16.81
C GLU A 100 -9.75 7.63 15.69
N THR A 101 -10.90 8.30 15.76
CA THR A 101 -11.94 8.26 14.72
C THR A 101 -11.43 8.75 13.36
N ASP A 102 -10.63 9.81 13.36
CA ASP A 102 -10.03 10.39 12.15
C ASP A 102 -8.95 9.46 11.60
N VAL A 103 -8.11 8.90 12.48
CA VAL A 103 -7.09 7.92 12.10
C VAL A 103 -7.72 6.70 11.45
N ARG A 104 -8.78 6.14 12.04
CA ARG A 104 -9.52 5.02 11.43
C ARG A 104 -10.17 5.42 10.09
N ALA A 105 -10.70 6.63 9.97
CA ALA A 105 -11.26 7.13 8.70
C ALA A 105 -10.18 7.26 7.61
N GLU A 106 -9.01 7.72 7.99
CA GLU A 106 -7.87 7.86 7.11
C GLU A 106 -7.33 6.51 6.64
N LEU A 107 -7.28 5.50 7.53
CA LEU A 107 -6.95 4.13 7.14
C LEU A 107 -7.95 3.56 6.13
N ARG A 108 -9.26 3.81 6.31
CA ARG A 108 -10.29 3.44 5.32
C ARG A 108 -10.11 4.19 3.99
N ARG A 109 -9.61 5.43 4.00
CA ARG A 109 -9.22 6.16 2.78
C ARG A 109 -8.01 5.52 2.12
N GLY A 110 -6.94 5.27 2.86
CA GLY A 110 -5.71 4.64 2.39
C GLY A 110 -5.94 3.25 1.79
N GLY A 111 -6.85 2.46 2.35
CA GLY A 111 -7.20 1.12 1.82
C GLY A 111 -7.68 1.11 0.38
N ARG A 112 -8.18 2.25 -0.14
CA ARG A 112 -8.62 2.41 -1.54
C ARG A 112 -7.45 2.79 -2.47
N LEU A 113 -6.37 3.34 -1.93
CA LEU A 113 -5.24 3.90 -2.68
C LEU A 113 -4.09 2.89 -2.78
N SER A 114 -3.36 2.93 -3.89
CA SER A 114 -2.17 2.08 -4.12
C SER A 114 -0.91 2.95 -4.01
N CYS A 115 0.10 2.42 -3.31
CA CYS A 115 1.40 3.07 -3.20
C CYS A 115 2.07 3.18 -4.57
N SER A 116 2.55 4.37 -4.90
CA SER A 116 3.21 4.65 -6.18
C SER A 116 4.51 3.86 -6.37
N PHE A 117 5.14 3.44 -5.28
CA PHE A 117 6.40 2.70 -5.28
C PHE A 117 6.17 1.19 -5.14
N CYS A 118 5.63 0.72 -4.01
CA CYS A 118 5.48 -0.72 -3.74
C CYS A 118 4.20 -1.35 -4.32
N LYS A 119 3.31 -0.55 -4.92
CA LYS A 119 2.03 -0.97 -5.55
C LYS A 119 0.99 -1.62 -4.62
N ARG A 120 1.29 -1.85 -3.33
CA ARG A 120 0.35 -2.34 -2.32
C ARG A 120 -0.66 -1.27 -1.89
N LYS A 121 -1.82 -1.71 -1.37
CA LYS A 121 -2.85 -0.81 -0.83
C LYS A 121 -2.44 -0.20 0.52
N GLY A 122 -3.21 0.78 1.02
CA GLY A 122 -3.01 1.36 2.36
C GLY A 122 -2.14 2.62 2.38
N ALA A 123 -1.71 3.11 1.21
CA ALA A 123 -0.89 4.31 1.12
C ALA A 123 -1.71 5.57 1.41
N THR A 124 -1.21 6.44 2.29
CA THR A 124 -1.94 7.64 2.73
C THR A 124 -1.17 8.94 2.58
N VAL A 125 0.16 8.90 2.39
CA VAL A 125 0.99 10.10 2.19
C VAL A 125 0.89 10.54 0.73
N GLY A 126 0.24 11.67 0.49
CA GLY A 126 0.15 12.30 -0.83
C GLY A 126 1.27 13.30 -1.06
N CYS A 127 1.67 13.48 -2.33
CA CYS A 127 2.54 14.58 -2.71
C CYS A 127 1.87 15.94 -2.42
N CYS A 128 2.62 16.91 -1.90
CA CYS A 128 2.11 18.26 -1.61
C CYS A 128 1.75 19.07 -2.87
N LEU A 129 2.32 18.72 -4.03
CA LEU A 129 1.99 19.35 -5.30
C LEU A 129 0.61 18.89 -5.77
N LYS A 130 -0.37 19.82 -5.86
CA LYS A 130 -1.78 19.52 -6.21
C LYS A 130 -1.96 18.75 -7.53
N ALA A 131 -1.08 19.00 -8.51
CA ALA A 131 -1.09 18.33 -9.80
C ALA A 131 -0.54 16.89 -9.72
N CYS A 132 0.36 16.61 -8.76
CA CYS A 132 0.92 15.30 -8.55
C CYS A 132 -0.09 14.39 -7.83
N LYS A 133 -0.46 13.27 -8.46
CA LYS A 133 -1.40 12.30 -7.88
C LYS A 133 -0.68 11.13 -7.19
N LYS A 134 0.63 11.22 -6.98
CA LYS A 134 1.39 10.19 -6.28
C LYS A 134 0.97 10.14 -4.82
N VAL A 135 0.61 8.94 -4.40
CA VAL A 135 0.37 8.56 -2.99
C VAL A 135 1.30 7.40 -2.66
N PHE A 136 1.86 7.38 -1.45
CA PHE A 136 2.82 6.38 -1.01
C PHE A 136 2.70 6.10 0.48
N HIS A 137 3.23 4.96 0.91
CA HIS A 137 3.53 4.74 2.33
C HIS A 137 4.71 5.62 2.72
N LEU A 138 4.73 6.12 3.95
CA LEU A 138 5.84 6.93 4.43
C LEU A 138 7.23 6.29 4.20
N PRO A 139 7.51 5.04 4.63
CA PRO A 139 8.81 4.41 4.37
C PRO A 139 9.10 4.29 2.88
N CYS A 140 8.10 3.98 2.04
CA CYS A 140 8.30 3.92 0.60
C CYS A 140 8.70 5.27 0.01
N GLY A 141 8.13 6.38 0.49
CA GLY A 141 8.54 7.73 0.11
C GLY A 141 10.00 8.00 0.48
N ALA A 142 10.38 7.68 1.73
CA ALA A 142 11.74 7.86 2.22
C ALA A 142 12.78 7.11 1.37
N SER A 143 12.59 5.80 1.16
CA SER A 143 13.54 4.99 0.39
C SER A 143 13.60 5.34 -1.11
N ASN A 144 12.62 6.12 -1.62
CA ASN A 144 12.57 6.57 -3.03
C ASN A 144 12.87 8.07 -3.17
N GLY A 145 13.51 8.69 -2.19
CA GLY A 145 14.01 10.07 -2.29
C GLY A 145 12.92 11.15 -2.27
N CYS A 146 11.74 10.84 -1.74
CA CYS A 146 10.75 11.88 -1.48
C CYS A 146 11.21 12.77 -0.32
N LEU A 147 11.05 14.08 -0.47
CA LEU A 147 11.28 15.03 0.63
C LEU A 147 10.14 14.91 1.65
N LEU A 148 10.48 14.43 2.85
CA LEU A 148 9.55 14.27 3.98
C LEU A 148 9.86 15.31 5.04
N GLN A 149 9.45 16.55 4.77
CA GLN A 149 9.66 17.68 5.68
C GLN A 149 8.33 18.20 6.21
N PHE A 150 8.32 18.51 7.49
CA PHE A 150 7.19 19.05 8.24
C PHE A 150 7.74 20.21 9.09
N PHE A 151 7.03 21.33 9.12
CA PHE A 151 7.44 22.54 9.85
C PHE A 151 6.28 23.05 10.70
N GLY A 152 6.57 23.50 11.92
CA GLY A 152 5.65 24.24 12.78
C GLY A 152 5.26 23.51 14.07
N ASP A 153 4.70 24.29 15.01
CA ASP A 153 3.91 23.80 16.13
C ASP A 153 2.44 23.75 15.68
N PHE A 154 1.74 22.63 15.95
CA PHE A 154 0.40 22.32 15.47
C PHE A 154 -0.58 22.15 16.63
#